data_AF-A0A482SYZ5-F1
#
_entry.id   AF-A0A482SYZ5-F1
#
_cell.length_a   1.000
_cell.length_b   1.000
_cell.length_c   1.000
_cell.angle_alpha   90.00
_cell.angle_beta   90.00
_cell.angle_gamma   90.00
#
_symmetry.space_group_name_H-M   'P 1'
#
loop_
_entity.id
_entity.type
_entity.pdbx_description
1 polymer ?
#
loop_
_entity_poly.entity_id
_entity_poly.type
_entity_poly.pdbx_seq_one_letter_code
_entity_poly.pdbx_strand_id
1 'polypeptide(L)'
;MTLKDHIQSELVVDEESILEANLERVKPLFDLFNDGTINIAEEYRSLSPENRILIYLIGQRYAFEGELIEDDSIGTQFFYERIDRSDRSIRDYLQNLREDGLLAKPSQGTHQLVAENLPSALERIEDDAE
;
A
#
# COMPACT_ATOMS: atom_id res chain seq x y z
N MET A 1 22.24 27.35 -10.02
CA MET A 1 21.65 26.01 -10.10
C MET A 1 22.69 25.09 -10.73
N THR A 2 22.92 23.92 -10.12
CA THR A 2 23.90 22.92 -10.55
C THR A 2 23.22 21.82 -11.37
N LEU A 3 24.01 21.04 -12.12
CA LEU A 3 23.51 19.83 -12.81
C LEU A 3 22.85 18.85 -11.84
N LYS A 4 23.35 18.76 -10.59
CA LYS A 4 22.75 17.97 -9.53
C LYS A 4 21.33 18.45 -9.20
N ASP A 5 21.14 19.76 -9.05
CA ASP A 5 19.82 20.35 -8.76
C ASP A 5 18.84 20.11 -9.91
N HIS A 6 19.32 20.17 -11.16
CA HIS A 6 18.50 19.92 -12.35
C HIS A 6 18.13 18.44 -12.47
N ILE A 7 19.07 17.52 -12.21
CA ILE A 7 18.78 16.08 -12.21
C ILE A 7 17.80 15.73 -11.09
N GLN A 8 17.97 16.30 -9.88
CA GLN A 8 17.03 16.07 -8.77
C GLN A 8 15.63 16.65 -9.04
N SER A 9 15.54 17.76 -9.75
CA SER A 9 14.25 18.39 -10.07
C SER A 9 13.52 17.75 -11.25
N GLU A 10 14.25 17.23 -12.24
CA GLU A 10 13.66 16.82 -13.53
C GLU A 10 13.66 15.30 -13.73
N LEU A 11 14.55 14.57 -13.04
CA LEU A 11 14.79 13.14 -13.28
C LEU A 11 14.62 12.27 -12.03
N VAL A 12 14.49 12.86 -10.84
CA VAL A 12 14.19 12.12 -9.62
C VAL A 12 12.71 12.25 -9.36
N VAL A 13 11.98 11.15 -9.53
CA VAL A 13 10.59 11.06 -9.09
C VAL A 13 10.63 10.83 -7.59
N ASP A 14 10.19 11.81 -6.81
CA ASP A 14 9.94 11.61 -5.39
C ASP A 14 8.68 10.76 -5.18
N GLU A 15 8.69 9.95 -4.11
CA GLU A 15 7.58 9.04 -3.78
C GLU A 15 6.27 9.81 -3.56
N GLU A 16 6.35 11.04 -3.02
CA GLU A 16 5.22 11.94 -2.79
C GLU A 16 4.49 12.28 -4.09
N SER A 17 5.21 12.62 -5.16
CA SER A 17 4.64 12.88 -6.48
C SER A 17 3.87 11.69 -7.05
N ILE A 18 4.35 10.45 -6.80
CA ILE A 18 3.64 9.24 -7.24
C ILE A 18 2.35 9.06 -6.44
N LEU A 19 2.40 9.28 -5.13
CA LEU A 19 1.24 9.18 -4.24
C LEU A 19 0.20 10.25 -4.58
N GLU A 20 0.62 11.49 -4.82
CA GLU A 20 -0.27 12.57 -5.25
C GLU A 20 -0.92 12.26 -6.60
N ALA A 21 -0.15 11.80 -7.59
CA ALA A 21 -0.65 11.47 -8.92
C ALA A 21 -1.71 10.35 -8.92
N ASN A 22 -1.68 9.45 -7.92
CA ASN A 22 -2.62 8.34 -7.81
C ASN A 22 -3.72 8.55 -6.76
N LEU A 23 -3.79 9.72 -6.12
CA LEU A 23 -4.73 9.99 -5.03
C LEU A 23 -6.19 9.74 -5.44
N GLU A 24 -6.60 10.15 -6.66
CA GLU A 24 -7.97 9.93 -7.15
C GLU A 24 -8.31 8.44 -7.34
N ARG A 25 -7.32 7.60 -7.68
CA ARG A 25 -7.51 6.14 -7.83
C ARG A 25 -7.59 5.44 -6.49
N VAL A 26 -6.92 5.97 -5.47
CA VAL A 26 -6.86 5.38 -4.13
C VAL A 26 -8.09 5.71 -3.29
N LYS A 27 -8.63 6.93 -3.44
CA LYS A 27 -9.83 7.40 -2.72
C LYS A 27 -10.99 6.41 -2.64
N PRO A 28 -11.42 5.72 -3.72
CA PRO A 28 -12.53 4.77 -3.62
C PRO A 28 -12.19 3.50 -2.82
N LEU A 29 -10.92 3.14 -2.66
CA LEU A 29 -10.51 1.84 -2.09
C LEU A 29 -10.82 1.70 -0.60
N PHE A 30 -10.73 2.80 0.16
CA PHE A 30 -10.89 2.79 1.61
C PHE A 30 -11.30 4.16 2.16
N ASP A 31 -11.92 4.13 3.34
CA ASP A 31 -12.01 5.28 4.23
C ASP A 31 -10.81 5.32 5.16
N LEU A 32 -10.19 6.50 5.28
CA LEU A 32 -9.12 6.76 6.24
C LEU A 32 -9.65 7.70 7.34
N PHE A 33 -9.63 7.23 8.58
CA PHE A 33 -10.09 8.00 9.73
C PHE A 33 -8.94 8.81 10.34
N ASN A 34 -9.28 9.87 11.09
CA ASN A 34 -8.32 10.78 11.72
C ASN A 34 -7.38 10.10 12.74
N ASP A 35 -7.70 8.90 13.20
CA ASP A 35 -6.86 8.10 14.09
C ASP A 35 -5.95 7.11 13.34
N GLY A 36 -5.89 7.21 12.01
CA GLY A 36 -5.12 6.31 11.17
C GLY A 36 -5.83 5.00 10.84
N THR A 37 -7.06 4.79 11.31
CA THR A 37 -7.80 3.57 10.99
C THR A 37 -8.17 3.54 9.51
N ILE A 38 -7.89 2.40 8.86
CA ILE A 38 -8.22 2.15 7.46
C ILE A 38 -9.40 1.18 7.40
N ASN A 39 -10.44 1.56 6.66
CA ASN A 39 -11.61 0.73 6.41
C ASN A 39 -11.80 0.52 4.91
N ILE A 40 -11.59 -0.71 4.43
CA ILE A 40 -11.80 -1.06 3.02
C ILE A 40 -13.26 -0.81 2.63
N ALA A 41 -13.46 -0.07 1.54
CA ALA A 41 -14.78 0.25 1.03
C ALA A 41 -15.55 -1.02 0.62
N GLU A 42 -16.87 -0.99 0.74
CA GLU A 42 -17.71 -2.18 0.67
C GLU A 42 -17.51 -2.98 -0.64
N GLU A 43 -17.38 -2.28 -1.77
CA GLU A 43 -17.16 -2.85 -3.10
C GLU A 43 -15.85 -3.65 -3.21
N TYR A 44 -14.83 -3.33 -2.42
CA TYR A 44 -13.54 -4.04 -2.44
C TYR A 44 -13.41 -5.13 -1.37
N ARG A 45 -14.42 -5.33 -0.51
CA ARG A 45 -14.35 -6.35 0.55
C ARG A 45 -14.41 -7.79 0.03
N SER A 46 -15.00 -7.98 -1.16
CA SER A 46 -15.08 -9.25 -1.88
C SER A 46 -13.84 -9.59 -2.70
N LEU A 47 -12.89 -8.66 -2.85
CA LEU A 47 -11.64 -8.91 -3.57
C LEU A 47 -10.86 -10.06 -2.96
N SER A 48 -9.91 -10.58 -3.75
CA SER A 48 -8.97 -11.59 -3.29
C SER A 48 -8.29 -11.15 -1.98
N PRO A 49 -8.05 -12.08 -1.03
CA PRO A 49 -7.41 -11.75 0.24
C PRO A 49 -6.08 -11.00 0.09
N GLU A 50 -5.33 -11.31 -0.97
CA GLU A 50 -4.06 -10.69 -1.32
C GLU A 50 -4.23 -9.23 -1.74
N ASN A 51 -5.22 -8.92 -2.59
CA ASN A 51 -5.50 -7.53 -2.96
C ASN A 51 -6.07 -6.71 -1.79
N ARG A 52 -6.83 -7.32 -0.88
CA ARG A 52 -7.24 -6.62 0.36
C ARG A 52 -6.06 -6.30 1.28
N ILE A 53 -5.07 -7.20 1.38
CA ILE A 53 -3.81 -6.92 2.10
C ILE A 53 -3.11 -5.70 1.46
N LEU A 54 -3.06 -5.66 0.13
CA LEU A 54 -2.46 -4.56 -0.62
C LEU A 54 -3.18 -3.23 -0.36
N ILE A 55 -4.52 -3.21 -0.37
CA ILE A 55 -5.32 -2.02 -0.04
C ILE A 55 -4.98 -1.49 1.36
N TYR A 56 -4.84 -2.36 2.36
CA TYR A 56 -4.42 -1.91 3.70
C TYR A 56 -3.03 -1.26 3.70
N LEU A 57 -2.07 -1.82 2.96
CA LEU A 57 -0.72 -1.28 2.88
C LEU A 57 -0.67 0.04 2.11
N ILE A 58 -1.51 0.21 1.08
CA ILE A 58 -1.73 1.49 0.41
C ILE A 58 -2.29 2.50 1.41
N GLY A 59 -3.37 2.14 2.13
CA GLY A 59 -3.96 3.02 3.14
C GLY A 59 -2.98 3.44 4.23
N GLN A 60 -2.12 2.52 4.70
CA GLN A 60 -1.09 2.82 5.69
C GLN A 60 -0.09 3.85 5.16
N ARG A 61 0.30 3.72 3.88
CA ARG A 61 1.23 4.68 3.28
C ARG A 61 0.62 6.09 3.22
N TYR A 62 -0.62 6.22 2.76
CA TYR A 62 -1.30 7.52 2.74
C TYR A 62 -1.59 8.08 4.13
N ALA A 63 -1.87 7.23 5.12
CA ALA A 63 -2.03 7.64 6.51
C ALA A 63 -0.73 8.21 7.09
N PHE A 64 0.40 7.60 6.76
CA PHE A 64 1.72 8.10 7.16
C PHE A 64 2.05 9.43 6.50
N GLU A 65 1.89 9.55 5.17
CA GLU A 65 2.12 10.84 4.48
C GLU A 65 1.18 11.95 4.96
N GLY A 66 -0.05 11.58 5.37
CA GLY A 66 -1.02 12.50 5.97
C GLY A 66 -0.75 12.82 7.45
N GLU A 67 0.36 12.37 8.02
CA GLU A 67 0.75 12.54 9.43
C GLU A 67 -0.30 12.02 10.44
N LEU A 68 -1.13 11.05 10.05
CA LEU A 68 -2.14 10.44 10.94
C LEU A 68 -1.56 9.32 11.81
N ILE A 69 -0.43 8.76 11.38
CA ILE A 69 0.31 7.68 12.06
C ILE A 69 1.82 7.90 11.92
N GLU A 70 2.60 7.24 12.77
CA GLU A 70 4.06 7.42 12.85
C GLU A 70 4.88 6.44 11.99
N ASP A 71 4.26 5.35 11.49
CA ASP A 71 4.95 4.25 10.79
C ASP A 71 4.13 3.83 9.56
N ASP A 72 4.75 3.77 8.39
CA ASP A 72 4.11 3.36 7.14
C ASP A 72 4.13 1.83 6.90
N SER A 73 4.61 1.07 7.89
CA SER A 73 4.66 -0.39 7.84
C SER A 73 3.56 -1.06 8.70
N ILE A 74 3.05 -2.20 8.21
CA ILE A 74 2.06 -3.01 8.92
C ILE A 74 2.69 -4.33 9.37
N GLY A 75 2.48 -4.68 10.64
CA GLY A 75 2.86 -5.97 11.20
C GLY A 75 1.98 -7.12 10.71
N THR A 76 2.57 -8.30 10.50
CA THR A 76 1.86 -9.48 9.97
C THR A 76 0.62 -9.86 10.80
N GLN A 77 0.67 -9.65 12.12
CA GLN A 77 -0.45 -9.95 13.03
C GLN A 77 -1.73 -9.16 12.68
N PHE A 78 -1.59 -7.93 12.17
CA PHE A 78 -2.72 -7.10 11.74
C PHE A 78 -3.62 -7.83 10.73
N PHE A 79 -3.00 -8.58 9.81
CA PHE A 79 -3.71 -9.30 8.75
C PHE A 79 -4.36 -10.59 9.25
N TYR A 80 -3.76 -11.29 10.23
CA TYR A 80 -4.37 -12.50 10.80
C TYR A 80 -5.73 -12.21 11.45
N GLU A 81 -5.89 -11.02 12.02
CA GLU A 81 -7.13 -10.60 12.69
C GLU A 81 -8.22 -10.11 11.71
N ARG A 82 -7.82 -9.63 10.53
CA ARG A 82 -8.70 -8.91 9.59
C ARG A 82 -9.04 -9.70 8.34
N ILE A 83 -8.17 -10.62 7.95
CA ILE A 83 -8.31 -11.43 6.75
C ILE A 83 -8.63 -12.85 7.20
N ASP A 84 -9.87 -13.28 6.96
CA ASP A 84 -10.37 -14.62 7.32
C ASP A 84 -9.70 -15.74 6.49
N ARG A 85 -8.42 -15.98 6.74
CA ARG A 85 -7.56 -16.98 6.10
C ARG A 85 -6.53 -17.50 7.12
N SER A 86 -5.97 -18.67 6.84
CA SER A 86 -4.95 -19.25 7.72
C SER A 86 -3.68 -18.38 7.75
N ASP A 87 -2.96 -18.37 8.88
CA ASP A 87 -1.68 -17.66 9.00
C ASP A 87 -0.69 -18.06 7.90
N ARG A 88 -0.71 -19.32 7.48
CA ARG A 88 0.13 -19.81 6.38
C ARG A 88 -0.23 -19.10 5.08
N SER A 89 -1.51 -19.08 4.72
CA SER A 89 -1.99 -18.39 3.52
C SER A 89 -1.63 -16.90 3.54
N ILE A 90 -1.78 -16.23 4.68
CA ILE A 90 -1.40 -14.81 4.82
C ILE A 90 0.09 -14.61 4.58
N ARG A 91 0.95 -15.46 5.15
CA ARG A 91 2.40 -15.40 4.90
C ARG A 91 2.75 -15.64 3.44
N ASP A 92 2.04 -16.57 2.79
CA ASP A 92 2.23 -16.89 1.37
C ASP A 92 1.81 -15.69 0.50
N TYR A 93 0.66 -15.05 0.75
CA TYR A 93 0.24 -13.83 0.04
C TYR A 93 1.23 -12.67 0.21
N LEU A 94 1.69 -12.43 1.44
CA LEU A 94 2.70 -11.40 1.72
C LEU A 94 4.04 -11.71 1.07
N GLN A 95 4.36 -12.99 0.85
CA GLN A 95 5.54 -13.39 0.10
C GLN A 95 5.36 -13.12 -1.39
N ASN A 96 4.26 -13.54 -1.98
CA ASN A 96 3.95 -13.30 -3.39
C ASN A 96 3.97 -11.81 -3.72
N LEU A 97 3.31 -10.96 -2.93
CA LEU A 97 3.32 -9.50 -3.12
C LEU A 97 4.74 -8.89 -3.03
N ARG A 98 5.66 -9.49 -2.27
CA ARG A 98 7.08 -9.07 -2.26
C ARG A 98 7.83 -9.55 -3.49
N GLU A 99 7.56 -10.78 -3.95
CA GLU A 99 8.15 -11.34 -5.16
C GLU A 99 7.71 -10.55 -6.41
N ASP A 100 6.47 -10.04 -6.40
CA ASP A 100 5.92 -9.12 -7.39
C ASP A 100 6.50 -7.68 -7.27
N GLY A 101 7.35 -7.42 -6.26
CA GLY A 101 7.97 -6.12 -6.02
C GLY A 101 7.05 -5.05 -5.44
N LEU A 102 5.80 -5.39 -5.12
CA LEU A 102 4.81 -4.44 -4.60
C LEU A 102 5.08 -4.07 -3.15
N LEU A 103 5.69 -4.98 -2.38
CA LEU A 103 5.98 -4.78 -0.96
C LEU A 103 7.47 -4.88 -0.64
N ALA A 104 7.89 -4.07 0.34
CA ALA A 104 9.17 -4.17 1.02
C ALA A 104 9.00 -4.78 2.41
N LYS A 105 10.11 -5.29 2.96
CA LYS A 105 10.18 -5.85 4.32
C LYS A 105 11.19 -5.05 5.13
N PRO A 106 10.79 -3.92 5.74
CA PRO A 106 11.71 -3.05 6.47
C PRO A 106 12.28 -3.73 7.72
N SER A 107 11.50 -4.59 8.39
CA SER A 107 11.97 -5.38 9.53
C SER A 107 11.29 -6.75 9.62
N GLN A 108 11.66 -7.55 10.62
CA GLN A 108 11.12 -8.90 10.75
C GLN A 108 9.63 -8.87 11.08
N GLY A 109 8.81 -9.29 10.11
CA GLY A 109 7.37 -9.46 10.31
C GLY A 109 6.55 -8.20 10.04
N THR A 110 7.16 -7.15 9.53
CA THR A 110 6.50 -5.95 9.00
C THR A 110 6.58 -5.92 7.48
N HIS A 111 5.64 -5.22 6.87
CA HIS A 111 5.54 -5.07 5.41
C HIS A 111 5.12 -3.64 5.10
N GLN A 112 5.63 -3.11 4.00
CA GLN A 112 5.46 -1.72 3.59
C GLN A 112 5.22 -1.70 2.08
N LEU A 113 4.38 -0.78 1.61
CA LEU A 113 4.20 -0.57 0.17
C LEU A 113 5.49 0.00 -0.45
N VAL A 114 5.89 -0.51 -1.62
CA VAL A 114 6.88 0.15 -2.46
C VAL A 114 6.16 1.23 -3.28
N ALA A 115 6.32 2.50 -2.89
CA ALA A 115 5.58 3.63 -3.50
C ALA A 115 5.78 3.71 -5.01
N GLU A 116 6.99 3.40 -5.50
CA GLU A 116 7.34 3.33 -6.94
C GLU A 116 6.41 2.39 -7.73
N ASN A 117 5.91 1.34 -7.09
CA ASN A 117 5.07 0.32 -7.71
C ASN A 117 3.58 0.49 -7.38
N LEU A 118 3.18 1.62 -6.78
CA LEU A 118 1.76 1.91 -6.52
C LEU A 118 0.90 1.84 -7.80
N PRO A 119 1.32 2.37 -8.97
CA PRO A 119 0.50 2.27 -10.18
C PRO A 119 0.18 0.81 -10.55
N SER A 120 1.17 -0.07 -10.49
CA SER A 120 1.01 -1.51 -10.75
C SER A 120 0.16 -2.21 -9.69
N ALA A 121 0.28 -1.80 -8.42
CA ALA A 121 -0.56 -2.29 -7.34
C ALA A 121 -2.04 -1.93 -7.57
N LEU A 122 -2.31 -0.71 -8.05
CA LEU A 122 -3.67 -0.25 -8.36
C LEU A 122 -4.26 -0.97 -9.58
N GLU A 123 -3.48 -1.13 -10.65
CA GLU A 123 -3.90 -1.92 -11.83
C GLU A 123 -4.32 -3.34 -11.41
N ARG A 124 -3.53 -4.00 -10.56
CA ARG A 124 -3.88 -5.34 -10.03
C ARG A 124 -5.18 -5.36 -9.23
N ILE A 125 -5.47 -4.31 -8.48
CA ILE A 125 -6.71 -4.19 -7.68
C ILE A 125 -7.91 -3.95 -8.59
N GLU A 126 -7.74 -3.08 -9.59
CA GLU A 126 -8.74 -2.77 -10.61
C GLU A 126 -9.11 -4.03 -11.41
N ASP A 127 -8.11 -4.81 -11.86
CA ASP A 127 -8.31 -6.06 -12.61
C ASP A 127 -9.08 -7.14 -11.82
N ASP A 128 -8.97 -7.18 -10.48
CA ASP A 128 -9.70 -8.13 -9.62
C ASP A 128 -11.11 -7.63 -9.27
N ALA A 129 -11.39 -6.35 -9.50
CA ALA A 129 -12.70 -5.73 -9.27
C ALA A 129 -13.64 -5.85 -10.49
N GLU A 130 -13.12 -6.17 -11.68
CA GLU A 130 -13.88 -6.41 -12.93
C GLU A 130 -14.52 -7.82 -12.99
#